data_AF-A0A0W8DD74-F1
#
_entry.id   AF-A0A0W8DD74-F1
#
_cell.length_a   1.000
_cell.length_b   1.000
_cell.length_c   1.000
_cell.angle_alpha   90.00
_cell.angle_beta   90.00
_cell.angle_gamma   90.00
#
_symmetry.space_group_name_H-M   'P 1'
#
loop_
_entity.id
_entity.type
_entity.pdbx_description
1 polymer ?
#
loop_
_entity_poly.entity_id
_entity_poly.type
_entity_poly.pdbx_seq_one_letter_code
_entity_poly.pdbx_strand_id
1 'polypeptide(L)'
;MASENSLFDQCSALIGESTRVLLQDGTYTHDNSGYNVKIVLAHHVRGIEKGLQESTDLPTLGALKKELEKGRNSSLEDSTSIQRRRQQQLGQVLTKNFVPFDVEADDSIRVFGGAATVRPPYRSVECANEQLLRRMQQLLEQLS
;
A
#
# COMPACT_ATOMS: atom_id res chain seq x y z
N MET A 1 24.88 8.21 -34.98
CA MET A 1 23.75 8.90 -34.33
C MET A 1 23.21 7.98 -33.27
N ALA A 2 23.57 8.20 -32.01
CA ALA A 2 23.08 7.39 -30.90
C ALA A 2 21.66 7.87 -30.57
N SER A 3 20.67 7.00 -30.79
CA SER A 3 19.32 7.21 -30.29
C SER A 3 19.39 7.33 -28.77
N GLU A 4 19.06 8.50 -28.23
CA GLU A 4 18.80 8.66 -26.80
C GLU A 4 17.59 7.78 -26.47
N ASN A 5 17.83 6.55 -26.02
CA ASN A 5 16.78 5.65 -25.60
C ASN A 5 15.95 6.35 -24.53
N SER A 6 14.63 6.40 -24.69
CA SER A 6 13.74 7.01 -23.71
C SER A 6 13.97 6.38 -22.34
N LEU A 7 13.78 7.14 -21.25
CA LEU A 7 13.76 6.58 -19.90
C LEU A 7 12.80 5.38 -19.80
N PHE A 8 11.71 5.41 -20.56
CA PHE A 8 10.78 4.30 -20.68
C PHE A 8 11.46 3.05 -21.27
N ASP A 9 12.22 3.19 -22.36
CA ASP A 9 12.92 2.07 -23.02
C ASP A 9 14.03 1.50 -22.12
N GLN A 10 14.74 2.38 -21.41
CA GLN A 10 15.78 2.00 -20.45
C GLN A 10 15.20 1.20 -19.27
N CYS A 11 14.07 1.64 -18.72
CA CYS A 11 13.38 0.90 -17.65
C CYS A 11 12.74 -0.39 -18.15
N SER A 12 12.21 -0.39 -19.38
CA SER A 12 11.61 -1.59 -19.97
C SER A 12 12.63 -2.69 -20.19
N ALA A 13 13.88 -2.34 -20.50
CA ALA A 13 14.99 -3.30 -20.63
C ALA A 13 15.39 -3.98 -19.31
N LEU A 14 14.86 -3.52 -18.16
CA LEU A 14 15.09 -4.13 -16.84
C LEU A 14 13.99 -5.12 -16.46
N ILE A 15 12.90 -5.21 -17.23
CA ILE A 15 11.80 -6.14 -16.94
C ILE A 15 12.29 -7.58 -17.10
N GLY A 16 12.15 -8.38 -16.04
CA GLY A 16 12.58 -9.78 -16.02
C GLY A 16 14.03 -9.99 -15.60
N GLU A 17 14.81 -8.92 -15.46
CA GLU A 17 16.18 -8.96 -14.94
C GLU A 17 16.18 -8.88 -13.42
N SER A 18 17.14 -9.55 -12.77
CA SER A 18 17.41 -9.30 -11.35
C SER A 18 18.04 -7.92 -11.21
N THR A 19 17.41 -7.04 -10.42
CA THR A 19 17.87 -5.65 -10.23
C THR A 19 17.82 -5.24 -8.77
N ARG A 20 18.80 -4.42 -8.35
CA ARG A 20 18.84 -3.77 -7.05
C ARG A 20 18.61 -2.27 -7.22
N VAL A 21 17.69 -1.71 -6.44
CA VAL A 21 17.38 -0.29 -6.49
C VAL A 21 18.10 0.41 -5.34
N LEU A 22 18.96 1.38 -5.69
CA LEU A 22 19.63 2.27 -4.74
C LEU A 22 18.72 3.47 -4.46
N LEU A 23 18.45 3.71 -3.19
CA LEU A 23 17.64 4.82 -2.72
C LEU A 23 18.50 6.04 -2.40
N GLN A 24 17.86 7.21 -2.33
CA GLN A 24 18.52 8.48 -2.02
C GLN A 24 19.18 8.52 -0.63
N ASP A 25 18.66 7.75 0.33
CA ASP A 25 19.23 7.61 1.67
C ASP A 25 20.47 6.69 1.72
N GLY A 26 20.88 6.16 0.56
CA GLY A 26 22.03 5.27 0.43
C GLY A 26 21.72 3.80 0.73
N THR A 27 20.47 3.45 1.01
CA THR A 27 20.04 2.06 1.24
C THR A 27 19.64 1.36 -0.07
N TYR A 28 19.63 0.02 -0.05
CA TYR A 28 19.20 -0.80 -1.18
C TYR A 28 17.91 -1.54 -0.87
N THR A 29 17.10 -1.79 -1.89
CA THR A 29 15.98 -2.73 -1.79
C THR A 29 16.52 -4.13 -1.48
N HIS A 30 16.27 -4.63 -0.28
CA HIS A 30 16.78 -5.94 0.16
C HIS A 30 16.07 -7.11 -0.53
N ASP A 31 16.86 -8.07 -1.02
CA ASP A 31 16.36 -9.34 -1.57
C ASP A 31 16.03 -10.27 -0.39
N ASN A 32 14.82 -10.16 0.15
CA ASN A 32 14.38 -11.07 1.20
C ASN A 32 14.00 -12.43 0.60
N SER A 33 14.27 -13.53 1.28
CA SER A 33 14.14 -14.93 0.78
C SER A 33 12.70 -15.43 0.55
N GLY A 34 11.74 -14.52 0.46
CA GLY A 34 10.34 -14.81 0.15
C GLY A 34 9.79 -13.85 -0.90
N TYR A 35 8.79 -14.31 -1.66
CA TYR A 35 8.15 -13.53 -2.70
C TYR A 35 7.46 -12.29 -2.12
N ASN A 36 7.96 -11.11 -2.48
CA ASN A 36 7.41 -9.84 -2.06
C ASN A 36 7.33 -8.87 -3.24
N VAL A 37 6.38 -7.94 -3.19
CA VAL A 37 6.27 -6.85 -4.16
C VAL A 37 6.65 -5.56 -3.45
N LYS A 38 7.67 -4.86 -3.95
CA LYS A 38 8.10 -3.56 -3.46
C LYS A 38 7.78 -2.50 -4.50
N ILE A 39 7.01 -1.50 -4.10
CA ILE A 39 6.74 -0.32 -4.92
C ILE A 39 7.65 0.79 -4.42
N VAL A 40 8.55 1.28 -5.28
CA VAL A 40 9.47 2.37 -4.97
C VAL A 40 9.06 3.60 -5.78
N LEU A 41 8.98 4.75 -5.12
CA LEU A 41 8.67 6.01 -5.78
C LEU A 41 9.91 6.54 -6.50
N ALA A 42 9.78 6.90 -7.77
CA ALA A 42 10.89 7.28 -8.63
C ALA A 42 11.75 8.43 -8.06
N HIS A 43 11.14 9.39 -7.37
CA HIS A 43 11.86 10.52 -6.77
C HIS A 43 12.72 10.14 -5.55
N HIS A 44 12.61 8.92 -5.05
CA HIS A 44 13.49 8.37 -4.02
C HIS A 44 14.54 7.41 -4.59
N VAL A 45 14.48 7.12 -5.89
CA VAL A 45 15.47 6.29 -6.58
C VAL A 45 16.68 7.15 -6.95
N ARG A 46 17.86 6.69 -6.55
CA ARG A 46 19.14 7.27 -6.96
C ARG A 46 19.73 6.53 -8.15
N GLY A 47 19.55 5.22 -8.24
CA GLY A 47 20.04 4.40 -9.33
C GLY A 47 19.47 2.99 -9.30
N ILE A 48 19.58 2.27 -10.41
CA ILE A 48 19.21 0.86 -10.52
C ILE A 48 20.41 0.10 -11.07
N GLU A 49 20.80 -0.95 -10.36
CA GLU A 49 21.94 -1.79 -10.71
C GLU A 49 21.44 -3.19 -11.08
N LYS A 50 22.08 -3.83 -12.06
CA LYS A 50 21.80 -5.24 -12.36
C LYS A 50 22.36 -6.10 -11.22
N GLY A 51 21.53 -6.99 -10.69
CA GLY A 51 21.92 -7.94 -9.65
C GLY A 51 22.86 -8.99 -10.22
N LEU A 52 24.01 -9.20 -9.57
CA LEU A 52 24.86 -10.37 -9.78
C LEU A 52 24.17 -11.59 -9.16
N GLN A 53 23.28 -12.23 -9.89
CA GLN A 53 22.76 -13.55 -9.51
C GLN A 53 22.56 -14.41 -10.77
N GLU A 54 23.54 -15.30 -11.00
CA GLU A 54 23.39 -16.49 -11.83
C GLU A 54 22.42 -17.45 -11.13
N SER A 55 21.13 -17.35 -11.43
CA SER A 55 20.22 -18.47 -11.18
C SER A 55 19.16 -18.48 -12.28
N THR A 56 19.47 -19.24 -13.32
CA THR A 56 18.63 -19.55 -14.49
C THR A 56 17.50 -20.50 -14.12
N ASP A 57 16.58 -20.08 -13.27
CA ASP A 57 15.31 -20.77 -13.09
C ASP A 57 14.20 -19.72 -12.98
N LEU A 58 13.83 -19.13 -14.12
CA LEU A 58 12.58 -18.37 -14.18
C LEU A 58 11.41 -19.35 -13.97
N PRO A 59 10.60 -19.21 -12.91
CA PRO A 59 9.46 -20.08 -12.70
C PRO A 59 8.41 -19.86 -13.80
N THR A 60 7.85 -20.95 -14.32
CA THR A 60 6.75 -20.91 -15.29
C THR A 60 5.57 -20.09 -14.75
N LEU A 61 4.86 -19.36 -15.62
CA LEU A 61 3.67 -18.56 -15.28
C LEU A 61 2.65 -19.29 -14.38
N GLY A 62 2.50 -20.61 -14.56
CA GLY A 62 1.63 -21.45 -13.72
C GLY A 62 2.14 -21.62 -12.28
N ALA A 63 3.45 -21.72 -12.07
CA ALA A 63 4.06 -21.77 -10.74
C ALA A 63 3.93 -20.42 -10.02
N LEU A 64 4.11 -19.32 -10.75
CA LEU A 64 3.88 -17.96 -10.25
C LEU A 64 2.43 -17.74 -9.83
N LYS A 65 1.45 -18.18 -10.63
CA LYS A 65 0.03 -18.05 -10.30
C LYS A 65 -0.33 -18.87 -9.05
N LYS A 66 0.24 -20.07 -8.90
CA LYS A 66 0.00 -20.95 -7.75
C LYS A 66 0.59 -20.40 -6.45
N GLU A 67 1.79 -19.83 -6.48
CA GLU A 67 2.39 -19.17 -5.31
C GLU A 67 1.69 -17.83 -4.96
N LEU A 68 1.22 -17.07 -5.96
CA LEU A 68 0.39 -15.87 -5.73
C LEU A 68 -0.95 -16.21 -5.08
N GLU A 69 -1.62 -17.29 -5.48
CA GLU A 69 -2.86 -17.75 -4.83
C GLU A 69 -2.62 -18.28 -3.42
N LYS A 70 -1.48 -18.94 -3.19
CA LYS A 70 -1.08 -19.45 -1.87
C LYS A 70 -0.75 -18.33 -0.88
N GLY A 71 -0.06 -17.27 -1.32
CA GLY A 71 0.23 -16.07 -0.52
C GLY A 71 -0.97 -15.14 -0.33
N ARG A 72 -1.99 -15.22 -1.20
CA ARG A 72 -3.24 -14.45 -1.08
C ARG A 72 -3.98 -14.77 0.21
N ASN A 73 -3.98 -16.03 0.63
CA ASN A 73 -4.73 -16.48 1.79
C ASN A 73 -4.15 -15.95 3.11
N SER A 74 -2.82 -15.88 3.25
CA SER A 74 -2.17 -15.26 4.42
C SER A 74 -2.20 -13.72 4.37
N SER A 75 -2.08 -13.12 3.18
CA SER A 75 -2.12 -11.66 3.01
C SER A 75 -3.51 -11.06 3.19
N LEU A 76 -4.59 -11.79 2.87
CA LEU A 76 -5.97 -11.40 3.17
C LEU A 76 -6.25 -11.44 4.68
N GLU A 77 -5.72 -12.41 5.40
CA GLU A 77 -5.80 -12.45 6.88
C GLU A 77 -5.03 -11.29 7.53
N ASP A 78 -3.84 -10.95 7.01
CA ASP A 78 -3.09 -9.77 7.46
C ASP A 78 -3.82 -8.46 7.10
N SER A 79 -4.38 -8.35 5.91
CA SER A 79 -5.10 -7.13 5.49
C SER A 79 -6.39 -6.93 6.29
N THR A 80 -7.15 -8.00 6.54
CA THR A 80 -8.37 -7.95 7.36
C THR A 80 -8.07 -7.71 8.84
N SER A 81 -6.97 -8.25 9.37
CA SER A 81 -6.54 -7.97 10.74
C SER A 81 -6.04 -6.54 10.91
N ILE A 82 -5.26 -6.00 9.95
CA ILE A 82 -4.85 -4.59 9.91
C ILE A 82 -6.07 -3.67 9.81
N GLN A 83 -7.05 -4.03 8.96
CA GLN A 83 -8.30 -3.28 8.81
C GLN A 83 -9.11 -3.27 10.12
N ARG A 84 -9.32 -4.42 10.76
CA ARG A 84 -10.00 -4.49 12.07
C ARG A 84 -9.28 -3.69 13.14
N ARG A 85 -7.95 -3.77 13.21
CA ARG A 85 -7.16 -3.01 14.18
C ARG A 85 -7.37 -1.50 13.98
N ARG A 86 -7.34 -1.02 12.73
CA ARG A 86 -7.61 0.39 12.44
C ARG A 86 -9.04 0.79 12.74
N GLN A 87 -10.02 -0.06 12.42
CA GLN A 87 -11.42 0.17 12.77
C GLN A 87 -11.61 0.37 14.27
N GLN A 88 -10.97 -0.49 15.08
CA GLN A 88 -10.98 -0.37 16.55
C GLN A 88 -10.31 0.91 17.04
N GLN A 89 -9.14 1.27 16.50
CA GLN A 89 -8.46 2.53 16.84
C GLN A 89 -9.32 3.74 16.48
N LEU A 90 -9.99 3.72 15.33
CA LEU A 90 -10.87 4.80 14.90
C LEU A 90 -12.08 4.91 15.83
N GLY A 91 -12.70 3.79 16.20
CA GLY A 91 -13.77 3.76 17.21
C GLY A 91 -13.33 4.34 18.55
N GLN A 92 -12.09 4.05 19.01
CA GLN A 92 -11.54 4.63 20.23
C GLN A 92 -11.36 6.15 20.14
N VAL A 93 -10.82 6.65 19.01
CA VAL A 93 -10.66 8.09 18.77
C VAL A 93 -12.01 8.79 18.73
N LEU A 94 -13.00 8.21 18.05
CA LEU A 94 -14.35 8.77 17.97
C LEU A 94 -15.04 8.80 19.34
N THR A 95 -14.93 7.71 20.10
CA THR A 95 -15.45 7.63 21.48
C THR A 95 -14.80 8.67 22.38
N LYS A 96 -13.46 8.80 22.32
CA LYS A 96 -12.70 9.80 23.10
C LYS A 96 -13.11 11.24 22.78
N ASN A 97 -13.49 11.51 21.53
CA ASN A 97 -13.89 12.83 21.06
C ASN A 97 -15.42 13.05 21.07
N PHE A 98 -16.18 12.15 21.71
CA PHE A 98 -17.65 12.19 21.79
C PHE A 98 -18.34 12.34 20.42
N VAL A 99 -17.77 11.70 19.40
CA VAL A 99 -18.35 11.67 18.06
C VAL A 99 -19.23 10.41 17.94
N PRO A 100 -20.55 10.53 17.78
CA PRO A 100 -21.42 9.39 17.54
C PRO A 100 -21.07 8.72 16.22
N PHE A 101 -21.00 7.39 16.22
CA PHE A 101 -20.71 6.61 15.04
C PHE A 101 -21.49 5.28 15.00
N ASP A 102 -21.80 4.84 13.79
CA ASP A 102 -22.48 3.58 13.50
C ASP A 102 -21.66 2.80 12.46
N VAL A 103 -21.52 1.49 12.67
CA VAL A 103 -20.84 0.59 11.72
C VAL A 103 -21.89 -0.08 10.84
N GLU A 104 -21.74 0.03 9.51
CA GLU A 104 -22.63 -0.62 8.54
C GLU A 104 -22.16 -2.03 8.17
N ALA A 105 -23.04 -2.77 7.49
CA ALA A 105 -22.78 -4.12 7.00
C ALA A 105 -21.61 -4.19 5.98
N ASP A 106 -21.29 -3.07 5.33
CA ASP A 106 -20.21 -2.96 4.33
C ASP A 106 -18.87 -2.53 4.96
N ASP A 107 -18.71 -2.67 6.29
CA ASP A 107 -17.56 -2.22 7.09
C ASP A 107 -17.29 -0.70 7.04
N SER A 108 -18.19 0.10 6.46
CA SER A 108 -18.20 1.56 6.52
C SER A 108 -18.62 2.05 7.91
N ILE A 109 -18.05 3.18 8.33
CA ILE A 109 -18.40 3.85 9.58
C ILE A 109 -19.08 5.18 9.25
N ARG A 110 -20.34 5.31 9.63
CA ARG A 110 -21.06 6.58 9.62
C ARG A 110 -20.73 7.35 10.88
N VAL A 111 -20.49 8.65 10.73
CA VAL A 111 -20.09 9.56 11.80
C VAL A 111 -20.89 10.85 11.70
N PHE A 112 -21.05 11.54 12.84
CA PHE A 112 -21.88 12.75 12.94
C PHE A 112 -23.33 12.51 12.52
N GLY A 113 -23.94 11.40 12.98
CA GLY A 113 -25.33 11.06 12.65
C GLY A 113 -25.57 10.75 11.17
N GLY A 114 -24.53 10.30 10.45
CA GLY A 114 -24.61 9.96 9.02
C GLY A 114 -24.22 11.08 8.07
N ALA A 115 -23.79 12.25 8.57
CA ALA A 115 -23.33 13.34 7.73
C ALA A 115 -21.95 13.07 7.08
N ALA A 116 -21.16 12.16 7.66
CA ALA A 116 -19.88 11.72 7.12
C ALA A 116 -19.79 10.20 7.12
N THR A 117 -19.14 9.64 6.10
CA THR A 117 -18.90 8.20 5.98
C THR A 117 -17.42 7.95 5.79
N VAL A 118 -16.85 7.06 6.59
CA VAL A 118 -15.46 6.60 6.50
C VAL A 118 -15.48 5.17 5.99
N ARG A 119 -14.83 4.91 4.85
CA ARG A 119 -14.76 3.57 4.26
C ARG A 119 -13.40 2.92 4.51
N PRO A 120 -13.30 1.59 4.54
CA PRO A 120 -12.02 0.89 4.47
C PRO A 120 -11.16 1.42 3.30
N PRO A 121 -9.85 1.63 3.49
CA PRO A 121 -9.00 1.26 4.64
C PRO A 121 -8.94 2.32 5.77
N TYR A 122 -10.01 3.09 5.94
CA TYR A 122 -10.20 4.15 6.94
C TYR A 122 -9.22 5.31 6.83
N ARG A 123 -8.95 5.72 5.58
CA ARG A 123 -8.04 6.84 5.26
C ARG A 123 -8.73 8.03 4.61
N SER A 124 -9.93 7.83 4.07
CA SER A 124 -10.69 8.86 3.38
C SER A 124 -12.08 8.97 4.00
N VAL A 125 -12.60 10.19 3.99
CA VAL A 125 -13.94 10.52 4.48
C VAL A 125 -14.74 11.11 3.34
N GLU A 126 -15.93 10.57 3.13
CA GLU A 126 -16.95 11.14 2.26
C GLU A 126 -17.88 11.99 3.13
N CYS A 127 -17.87 13.31 2.90
CA CYS A 127 -18.76 14.23 3.59
C CYS A 127 -19.06 15.42 2.69
N ALA A 128 -20.33 15.78 2.55
CA ALA A 128 -20.75 16.95 1.79
C ALA A 128 -20.46 18.28 2.52
N ASN A 129 -20.24 18.22 3.84
CA ASN A 129 -19.97 19.39 4.66
C ASN A 129 -18.46 19.56 4.90
N GLU A 130 -17.87 20.62 4.37
CA GLU A 130 -16.44 20.88 4.47
C GLU A 130 -15.93 21.07 5.92
N GLN A 131 -16.76 21.61 6.83
CA GLN A 131 -16.36 21.80 8.23
C GLN A 131 -16.26 20.44 8.94
N LEU A 132 -17.24 19.56 8.71
CA LEU A 132 -17.21 18.19 9.24
C LEU A 132 -16.10 17.36 8.61
N LEU A 133 -15.84 17.55 7.30
CA LEU A 133 -14.74 16.92 6.59
C LEU A 133 -13.39 17.28 7.20
N ARG A 134 -13.12 18.58 7.40
CA ARG A 134 -11.86 19.04 8.04
C ARG A 134 -11.71 18.48 9.45
N ARG A 135 -12.80 18.48 10.23
CA ARG A 135 -12.79 17.91 11.58
C ARG A 135 -12.50 16.40 11.56
N MET A 136 -13.07 15.64 10.62
CA MET A 136 -12.74 14.21 10.47
C MET A 136 -11.29 14.00 10.04
N GLN A 137 -10.78 14.80 9.10
CA GLN A 137 -9.40 14.69 8.65
C GLN A 137 -8.41 14.89 9.82
N GLN A 138 -8.66 15.87 10.67
CA GLN A 138 -7.88 16.08 11.90
C GLN A 138 -7.95 14.88 12.87
N LEU A 139 -9.12 14.23 12.98
CA LEU A 139 -9.26 13.03 13.82
C LEU A 139 -8.53 11.82 13.21
N LEU A 140 -8.52 11.69 11.88
CA LEU A 140 -7.78 10.65 11.17
C LEU A 140 -6.27 10.85 11.23
N GLU A 141 -5.78 12.10 11.29
CA GLU A 141 -4.36 12.39 11.55
C GLU A 141 -3.90 11.88 12.93
N GLN A 142 -4.80 11.77 13.91
CA GLN A 142 -4.47 11.18 15.22
C GLN A 142 -4.34 9.66 15.19
N LEU A 143 -4.72 9.00 14.08
CA LEU A 143 -4.56 7.56 13.86
C LEU A 143 -3.21 7.19 13.20
N SER A 144 -2.43 8.15 12.71
CA SER A 144 -1.16 7.89 12.02
C SER A 144 -0.04 7.50 12.98
#